data_AF-A0A6J4V9M1-F1
#
_entry.id   AF-A0A6J4V9M1-F1
#
_cell.length_a   1.000
_cell.length_b   1.000
_cell.length_c   1.000
_cell.angle_alpha   90.00
_cell.angle_beta   90.00
_cell.angle_gamma   90.00
#
_symmetry.space_group_name_H-M   'P 1'
#
loop_
_entity.id
_entity.type
_entity.pdbx_description
1 polymer ?
#
loop_
_entity_poly.entity_id
_entity_poly.type
_entity_poly.pdbx_seq_one_letter_code
_entity_poly.pdbx_strand_id
1 'polypeptide(L)'
;MLKPGAALVVIFSNRLFPTKAVRVWYEQDDVGHVALVTAYFELAGGYDVARFIDRSTSTRLDARGRPLPAPDPVYVVLAHKLE
;
A
#
# COMPACT_ATOMS: atom_id res chain seq x y z
N MET A 1 20.02 7.19 2.10
CA MET A 1 19.40 8.50 1.78
C MET A 1 18.92 8.48 0.34
N LEU A 2 17.72 8.99 0.05
CA LEU A 2 17.25 9.20 -1.32
C LEU A 2 17.81 10.50 -1.86
N LYS A 3 18.15 10.54 -3.15
CA LYS A 3 18.54 11.78 -3.83
C LYS A 3 17.27 12.62 -4.13
N PRO A 4 17.37 13.96 -4.25
CA PRO A 4 16.29 14.77 -4.79
C PRO A 4 15.73 14.18 -6.09
N GLY A 5 14.40 14.19 -6.22
CA GLY A 5 13.64 13.64 -7.35
C GLY A 5 13.47 12.12 -7.34
N ALA A 6 14.15 11.37 -6.47
CA ALA A 6 13.99 9.92 -6.40
C ALA A 6 12.65 9.53 -5.74
N ALA A 7 11.99 8.50 -6.28
CA ALA A 7 10.76 7.96 -5.72
C ALA A 7 11.04 7.10 -4.47
N LEU A 8 10.26 7.32 -3.42
CA LEU A 8 10.02 6.31 -2.38
C LEU A 8 8.71 5.62 -2.71
N VAL A 9 8.75 4.29 -2.83
CA VAL A 9 7.58 3.47 -3.15
C VAL A 9 7.37 2.50 -2.01
N VAL A 10 6.20 2.57 -1.36
CA VAL A 10 5.77 1.65 -0.32
C VAL A 10 4.70 0.75 -0.91
N ILE A 11 4.98 -0.55 -0.99
CA ILE A 11 4.07 -1.57 -1.52
C ILE A 11 3.68 -2.48 -0.37
N PHE A 12 2.39 -2.73 -0.21
CA PHE A 12 1.87 -3.58 0.85
C PHE A 12 0.62 -4.36 0.41
N SER A 13 0.37 -5.43 1.14
CA SER A 13 -0.80 -6.33 1.02
C SER A 13 -1.23 -6.75 2.43
N ASN A 14 -2.37 -7.41 2.59
CA ASN A 14 -2.83 -7.85 3.92
C ASN A 14 -2.10 -9.10 4.43
N ARG A 15 -1.31 -9.76 3.58
CA ARG A 15 -0.32 -10.78 3.99
C ARG A 15 0.83 -10.16 4.79
N LEU A 16 0.74 -10.25 6.11
CA LEU A 16 1.75 -9.79 7.06
C LEU A 16 2.27 -10.92 7.96
N PHE A 17 3.41 -10.69 8.62
CA PHE A 17 3.88 -11.56 9.71
C PHE A 17 3.22 -11.12 11.02
N PRO A 18 2.40 -11.95 11.67
CA PRO A 18 1.54 -11.46 12.75
C PRO A 18 2.29 -10.86 13.94
N THR A 19 3.47 -11.39 14.24
CA THR A 19 4.31 -10.93 15.36
C THR A 19 5.15 -9.69 15.01
N LYS A 20 5.07 -9.18 13.78
CA LYS A 20 5.87 -8.05 13.28
C LYS A 20 5.03 -6.81 12.97
N ALA A 21 3.75 -6.98 12.66
CA ALA A 21 2.88 -5.84 12.42
C ALA A 21 2.56 -5.11 13.73
N VAL A 22 2.65 -3.78 13.68
CA VAL A 22 2.29 -2.91 14.80
C VAL A 22 0.77 -2.86 14.97
N ARG A 23 0.30 -2.59 16.19
CA ARG A 23 -1.15 -2.62 16.52
C ARG A 23 -1.98 -1.72 15.61
N VAL A 24 -1.51 -0.50 15.31
CA VAL A 24 -2.24 0.44 14.43
C VAL A 24 -2.54 -0.19 13.08
N TRP A 25 -1.65 -1.03 12.53
CA TRP A 25 -1.87 -1.72 11.26
C TRP A 25 -3.01 -2.74 11.35
N TYR A 26 -3.10 -3.49 12.45
CA TYR A 26 -4.19 -4.45 12.66
C TYR A 26 -5.56 -3.82 12.81
N GLU A 27 -5.60 -2.61 13.36
CA GLU A 27 -6.85 -1.91 13.67
C GLU A 27 -7.42 -1.16 12.44
N GLN A 28 -6.72 -1.17 11.31
CA GLN A 28 -7.16 -0.54 10.06
C GLN A 28 -7.69 -1.56 9.05
N ASP A 29 -8.62 -1.11 8.22
CA ASP A 29 -8.98 -1.76 6.95
C ASP A 29 -8.06 -1.26 5.82
N ASP A 30 -8.32 -1.73 4.59
CA ASP A 30 -7.53 -1.38 3.41
C ASP A 30 -7.43 0.15 3.19
N VAL A 31 -8.53 0.88 3.39
CA VAL A 31 -8.56 2.34 3.26
C VAL A 31 -7.73 2.98 4.36
N GLY A 32 -7.83 2.48 5.59
CA GLY A 32 -7.03 2.91 6.73
C GLY A 32 -5.54 2.65 6.54
N HIS A 33 -5.13 1.52 5.94
CA HIS A 33 -3.72 1.26 5.62
C HIS A 33 -3.17 2.28 4.62
N VAL A 34 -3.91 2.57 3.55
CA VAL A 34 -3.53 3.59 2.55
C VAL A 34 -3.42 4.97 3.20
N ALA A 35 -4.40 5.34 4.02
CA ALA A 35 -4.40 6.61 4.74
C ALA A 35 -3.21 6.73 5.71
N LEU A 36 -2.90 5.66 6.45
CA LEU A 36 -1.77 5.62 7.38
C LEU A 36 -0.43 5.83 6.66
N VAL A 37 -0.20 5.12 5.56
CA VAL A 37 1.05 5.26 4.79
C VAL A 37 1.13 6.63 4.12
N THR A 38 0.02 7.16 3.62
CA THR A 38 -0.06 8.52 3.05
C THR A 38 0.30 9.57 4.11
N ALA A 39 -0.27 9.46 5.31
CA ALA A 39 0.03 10.36 6.43
C ALA A 39 1.51 10.30 6.84
N TYR A 40 2.17 9.14 6.71
CA TYR A 40 3.62 9.07 6.98
C TYR A 40 4.44 9.90 5.99
N PHE A 41 4.06 9.96 4.71
CA PHE A 41 4.72 10.87 3.76
C PHE A 41 4.53 12.34 4.14
N GLU A 42 3.31 12.72 4.49
CA GLU A 42 2.96 14.09 4.90
C GLU A 42 3.71 14.51 6.17
N LEU A 43 3.70 13.66 7.20
CA LEU A 43 4.33 13.93 8.49
C LEU A 43 5.87 13.89 8.41
N ALA A 44 6.44 13.02 7.57
CA ALA A 44 7.90 12.98 7.38
C ALA A 44 8.44 14.25 6.70
N GLY A 45 7.64 14.86 5.82
CA GLY A 45 8.03 16.04 5.05
C GLY A 45 9.17 15.78 4.05
N GLY A 46 9.42 16.77 3.18
CA GLY A 46 10.45 16.68 2.15
C GLY A 46 10.14 15.67 1.04
N TYR A 47 8.87 15.30 0.89
CA TYR A 47 8.32 14.56 -0.23
C TYR A 47 7.20 15.38 -0.88
N ASP A 48 6.95 15.16 -2.16
CA ASP A 48 5.76 15.68 -2.82
C ASP A 48 4.46 15.02 -2.30
N VAL A 49 3.32 15.42 -2.88
CA VAL A 49 2.02 14.82 -2.51
C VAL A 49 2.03 13.34 -2.85
N ALA A 50 1.83 12.51 -1.83
CA ALA A 50 1.79 11.06 -1.99
C ALA A 50 0.60 10.64 -2.87
N ARG A 51 0.87 9.67 -3.74
CA ARG A 51 -0.11 9.10 -4.67
C ARG A 51 -0.39 7.65 -4.33
N PHE A 52 -1.67 7.31 -4.34
CA PHE A 52 -2.15 5.94 -4.16
C PHE A 52 -2.39 5.27 -5.53
N ILE A 53 -2.03 4.00 -5.64
CA ILE A 53 -2.34 3.13 -6.77
C ILE A 53 -2.82 1.78 -6.24
N ASP A 54 -4.03 1.39 -6.65
CA ASP A 54 -4.53 0.02 -6.46
C ASP A 54 -3.94 -0.90 -7.54
N ARG A 55 -3.23 -1.93 -7.11
CA ARG A 55 -2.63 -3.00 -7.95
C ARG A 55 -3.22 -4.37 -7.65
N SER A 56 -4.38 -4.41 -6.98
CA SER A 56 -5.13 -5.64 -6.73
C SER A 56 -5.57 -6.26 -8.04
N THR A 57 -5.40 -7.58 -8.18
CA THR A 57 -5.83 -8.27 -9.40
C THR A 57 -7.32 -8.62 -9.32
N SER A 58 -8.02 -8.52 -10.45
CA SER A 58 -9.44 -8.88 -10.53
C SER A 58 -9.70 -10.36 -10.25
N THR A 59 -10.92 -10.63 -9.79
CA THR A 59 -11.46 -11.99 -9.62
C THR A 59 -11.27 -12.83 -10.88
N ARG A 60 -10.66 -14.01 -10.71
CA ARG A 60 -10.48 -14.99 -11.79
C ARG A 60 -11.63 -16.00 -11.79
N LEU A 61 -11.85 -16.65 -12.94
CA LEU A 61 -12.80 -17.75 -13.05
C LEU A 61 -12.06 -19.10 -13.03
N ASP A 62 -12.67 -20.12 -12.45
CA ASP A 62 -12.21 -21.51 -12.57
C ASP A 62 -12.59 -22.12 -13.94
N ALA A 63 -12.16 -23.36 -14.19
CA ALA A 63 -12.44 -24.07 -15.44
C ALA A 63 -13.94 -24.30 -15.74
N ARG A 64 -14.81 -24.10 -14.74
CA ARG A 64 -16.27 -24.21 -14.85
C ARG A 64 -16.95 -22.84 -14.92
N GLY A 65 -16.18 -21.75 -15.02
CA GLY A 65 -16.68 -20.38 -15.09
C GLY A 65 -17.12 -19.80 -13.74
N ARG A 66 -16.78 -20.43 -12.60
CA ARG A 66 -17.14 -19.94 -11.27
C ARG A 66 -16.08 -18.96 -10.75
N PRO A 67 -16.45 -17.87 -10.06
CA PRO A 67 -15.47 -16.94 -9.50
C PRO A 67 -14.64 -17.60 -8.41
N LEU A 68 -13.32 -17.46 -8.51
CA LEU A 68 -12.38 -17.77 -7.45
C LEU A 68 -12.41 -16.66 -6.39
N PRO A 69 -12.04 -16.94 -5.13
CA PRO A 69 -11.81 -15.89 -4.15
C PRO A 69 -10.86 -14.83 -4.72
N ALA A 70 -11.19 -13.56 -4.48
CA ALA A 70 -10.27 -12.49 -4.83
C ALA A 70 -8.93 -12.75 -4.11
N PRO A 71 -7.80 -12.64 -4.82
CA PRO A 71 -6.51 -12.71 -4.16
C PRO A 71 -6.35 -11.52 -3.22
N ASP A 72 -5.35 -11.64 -2.34
CA ASP A 72 -5.00 -10.56 -1.42
C ASP A 72 -4.72 -9.26 -2.19
N PRO A 73 -5.31 -8.12 -1.79
CA PRO A 73 -5.11 -6.88 -2.50
C PRO A 73 -3.66 -6.41 -2.39
N VAL A 74 -3.22 -5.63 -3.38
CA VAL A 74 -1.88 -5.04 -3.39
C VAL A 74 -2.02 -3.55 -3.64
N TYR A 75 -1.51 -2.78 -2.69
CA TYR A 75 -1.60 -1.33 -2.69
C TYR A 75 -0.21 -0.70 -2.80
N VAL A 76 -0.14 0.45 -3.46
CA VAL A 76 1.08 1.24 -3.59
C VAL A 76 0.80 2.66 -3.15
N VAL A 77 1.64 3.19 -2.27
CA VAL A 77 1.72 4.62 -1.97
C VAL A 77 3.14 5.08 -2.31
N LEU A 78 3.24 6.14 -3.12
CA LEU A 78 4.53 6.68 -3.53
C LEU A 78 4.56 8.20 -3.55
N ALA A 79 5.75 8.75 -3.30
CA ALA A 79 6.06 10.18 -3.43
C ALA A 79 7.52 10.34 -3.85
N HIS A 80 7.88 11.48 -4.42
CA HIS A 80 9.25 11.82 -4.78
C HIS A 80 9.88 12.73 -3.73
N LYS A 81 11.17 12.52 -3.47
CA LYS A 81 11.97 13.38 -2.60
C LYS A 81 12.09 14.77 -3.22
N LEU A 82 11.81 15.82 -2.46
CA LEU A 82 11.91 17.21 -2.95
C LEU A 82 13.35 17.73 -2.92
N GLU A 83 14.05 17.57 -1.79
CA GLU A 83 15.43 18.04 -1.54
C GLU A 83 16.24 17.02 -0.71
#